data_AF-A0A7K3QR86-F1
#
_entry.id   AF-A0A7K3QR86-F1
#
_cell.length_a   1.000
_cell.length_b   1.000
_cell.length_c   1.000
_cell.angle_alpha   90.00
_cell.angle_beta   90.00
_cell.angle_gamma   90.00
#
_symmetry.space_group_name_H-M   'P 1'
#
loop_
_entity.id
_entity.type
_entity.pdbx_description
1 polymer ?
#
loop_
_entity_poly.entity_id
_entity_poly.type
_entity_poly.pdbx_seq_one_letter_code
_entity_poly.pdbx_strand_id
1 'polypeptide(L)' 'MASGSERAWNDRPRPHSPWAQPKLTTVQRQDIARRLADGERPADLALEYGVTASLIRQLR' A
#
# COMPACT_ATOMS: atom_id res chain seq x y z
N MET A 1 -28.43 17.13 25.04
CA MET A 1 -27.04 17.61 24.89
C MET A 1 -26.13 16.42 25.12
N ALA A 2 -25.65 15.76 24.06
CA ALA A 2 -24.77 14.60 24.19
C ALA A 2 -23.33 15.09 24.45
N SER A 3 -22.80 14.71 25.61
CA SER A 3 -21.51 15.10 26.14
C SER A 3 -20.37 14.80 25.13
N GLY A 4 -19.53 15.79 24.86
CA GLY A 4 -18.41 15.71 23.90
C GLY A 4 -17.30 14.71 24.25
N SER A 5 -17.48 13.89 25.29
CA SER A 5 -16.49 12.95 25.84
C SER A 5 -16.45 11.60 25.14
N GLU A 6 -17.46 11.25 24.33
CA GLU A 6 -17.53 9.96 23.61
C GLU A 6 -16.69 9.91 22.32
N ARG A 7 -16.30 11.06 21.75
CA ARG A 7 -15.54 11.10 20.48
C ARG A 7 -14.05 10.86 20.64
N ALA A 8 -13.50 11.03 21.84
CA ALA A 8 -12.05 11.00 22.07
C ALA A 8 -11.45 9.57 22.07
N TRP A 9 -12.25 8.52 22.24
CA TRP A 9 -11.75 7.15 22.25
C TRP A 9 -11.46 6.58 20.85
N ASN A 10 -12.16 7.07 19.82
CA ASN A 10 -12.04 6.55 18.46
C ASN A 10 -10.90 7.19 17.64
N ASP A 11 -10.35 8.32 18.11
CA ASP A 11 -9.29 9.08 17.44
C ASP A 11 -7.88 8.59 17.78
N ARG A 12 -7.75 7.48 18.51
CA ARG A 12 -6.43 6.90 18.78
C ARG A 12 -5.86 6.37 17.47
N PRO A 13 -4.71 6.89 16.99
CA PRO A 13 -4.07 6.34 15.82
C PRO A 13 -3.80 4.87 16.09
N ARG A 14 -4.38 3.99 15.27
CA ARG A 14 -4.14 2.54 15.39
C ARG A 14 -2.62 2.33 15.34
N PRO A 15 -2.05 1.54 16.27
CA PRO A 15 -0.63 1.24 16.21
C PRO A 15 -0.34 0.61 14.85
N HIS A 16 0.49 1.29 14.07
CA HIS A 16 1.00 0.76 12.82
C HIS A 16 1.71 -0.55 13.17
N SER A 17 1.13 -1.67 12.75
CA SER A 17 1.69 -2.98 13.05
C SER A 17 3.14 -3.00 12.54
N PRO A 18 4.13 -3.46 13.31
CA PRO A 18 5.52 -3.58 12.83
C PRO A 18 5.65 -4.58 11.67
N TRP A 19 4.60 -5.37 11.41
CA TRP A 19 4.44 -6.26 10.26
C TRP A 19 3.78 -5.58 9.05
N ALA A 20 3.45 -4.28 9.15
CA ALA A 20 2.99 -3.48 8.04
C ALA A 20 4.16 -3.26 7.08
N GLN A 21 4.32 -4.22 6.17
CA GLN A 21 5.31 -4.18 5.10
C GLN A 21 5.30 -2.79 4.45
N PRO A 22 6.45 -2.10 4.33
CA PRO A 22 6.55 -0.81 3.63
C PRO A 22 6.22 -1.04 2.16
N LYS A 23 4.97 -0.81 1.79
CA LYS A 23 4.28 -1.50 0.69
C LYS A 23 4.50 -0.83 -0.68
N LEU A 24 5.74 -0.46 -1.00
CA LEU A 24 6.17 0.40 -2.11
C LEU A 24 5.99 1.90 -1.85
N THR A 25 7.04 2.67 -2.17
CA THR A 25 6.97 4.13 -2.19
C THR A 25 6.09 4.60 -3.35
N THR A 26 5.57 5.84 -3.25
CA THR A 26 4.75 6.43 -4.33
C THR A 26 5.49 6.44 -5.67
N VAL A 27 6.80 6.68 -5.66
CA VAL A 27 7.66 6.67 -6.86
C VAL A 27 7.72 5.26 -7.46
N GLN A 28 7.95 4.23 -6.64
CA GLN A 28 7.97 2.83 -7.11
C GLN A 28 6.61 2.41 -7.68
N ARG A 29 5.50 2.86 -7.07
CA ARG A 29 4.16 2.57 -7.60
C ARG A 29 3.92 3.19 -8.96
N GLN A 30 4.35 4.44 -9.17
CA GLN A 30 4.21 5.12 -10.46
C GLN A 30 5.05 4.42 -11.54
N ASP A 31 6.25 3.98 -11.17
CA ASP A 31 7.14 3.27 -12.09
C ASP A 31 6.57 1.90 -12.48
N ILE A 32 6.10 1.11 -11.49
CA ILE A 32 5.41 -0.17 -11.73
C ILE A 32 4.15 0.04 -12.58
N ALA A 33 3.33 1.06 -12.28
CA ALA A 33 2.12 1.35 -13.04
C ALA A 33 2.43 1.72 -14.50
N ARG A 34 3.49 2.49 -14.73
CA ARG A 34 3.95 2.85 -16.09
C ARG A 34 4.42 1.61 -16.85
N ARG A 35 5.24 0.77 -16.23
CA ARG A 35 5.73 -0.49 -16.83
C ARG A 35 4.59 -1.47 -17.12
N LEU A 36 3.63 -1.61 -16.21
CA LEU A 36 2.42 -2.40 -16.44
C LEU A 36 1.59 -1.90 -17.62
N ALA A 37 1.49 -0.58 -17.81
CA ALA A 37 0.80 0.01 -18.95
C ALA A 37 1.54 -0.26 -20.27
N ASP A 38 2.86 -0.41 -20.23
CA ASP A 38 3.70 -0.84 -21.36
C ASP A 38 3.50 -2.32 -21.73
N GLY A 39 2.86 -3.10 -20.86
CA GLY A 39 2.58 -4.53 -21.06
C GLY A 39 3.60 -5.46 -20.39
N GLU A 40 4.47 -4.93 -19.54
CA GLU A 40 5.42 -5.72 -18.77
C GLU A 40 4.72 -6.75 -17.87
N ARG A 41 5.37 -7.89 -17.67
CA ARG A 41 4.78 -8.97 -16.86
C ARG A 41 4.84 -8.61 -15.38
N PRO A 42 3.71 -8.65 -14.65
CA PRO A 42 3.69 -8.36 -13.22
C PRO A 42 4.53 -9.33 -12.39
N ALA A 43 4.82 -10.54 -12.89
CA ALA A 43 5.71 -11.49 -12.23
C ALA A 43 7.19 -11.06 -12.31
N ASP A 44 7.59 -10.38 -13.37
CA ASP A 44 8.96 -9.91 -13.56
C ASP A 44 9.21 -8.66 -12.69
N LEU A 45 8.27 -7.72 -12.73
CA LEU A 45 8.25 -6.55 -11.84
C LEU A 45 8.19 -6.97 -10.35
N ALA A 46 7.50 -8.06 -10.03
CA ALA A 46 7.49 -8.57 -8.66
C ALA A 46 8.90 -8.96 -8.18
N LEU A 47 9.67 -9.63 -9.04
CA LEU A 47 11.05 -10.01 -8.74
C LEU A 47 11.97 -8.78 -8.67
N GLU A 48 11.86 -7.84 -9.60
CA GLU A 48 12.71 -6.66 -9.67
C GLU A 48 12.55 -5.74 -8.45
N TYR A 49 11.32 -5.49 -8.03
CA TYR A 49 11.05 -4.63 -6.86
C TYR A 49 10.99 -5.41 -5.53
N GLY A 50 11.20 -6.73 -5.56
CA GLY A 50 11.17 -7.58 -4.37
C GLY A 50 9.79 -7.64 -3.69
N VAL A 51 8.72 -7.54 -4.48
CA VAL A 51 7.33 -7.55 -3.99
C VAL A 51 6.55 -8.73 -4.53
N THR A 52 5.47 -9.12 -3.85
CA THR A 52 4.59 -10.17 -4.35
C THR A 52 3.79 -9.72 -5.57
N ALA A 53 3.58 -10.60 -6.55
CA ALA A 53 2.72 -10.34 -7.71
C ALA A 53 1.30 -9.91 -7.34
N SER A 54 0.76 -10.42 -6.21
CA SER A 54 -0.53 -9.98 -5.66
C SER A 54 -0.56 -8.49 -5.30
N LEU A 55 0.56 -7.93 -4.82
CA LEU A 55 0.68 -6.51 -4.52
C LEU A 55 0.62 -5.68 -5.80
N ILE A 56 1.33 -6.12 -6.84
CA ILE A 56 1.32 -5.47 -8.16
C ILE A 56 -0.08 -5.51 -8.79
N ARG A 57 -0.79 -6.63 -8.63
CA ARG A 57 -2.19 -6.76 -9.06
C ARG A 57 -3.15 -5.82 -8.32
N GLN A 58 -2.88 -5.45 -7.07
CA GLN A 58 -3.66 -4.46 -6.31
C GLN A 58 -3.39 -3.01 -6.75
N LEU A 59 -2.33 -2.75 -7.51
CA LEU A 59 -2.01 -1.41 -8.04
C LEU A 59 -2.76 -1.09 -9.34
N ARG A 60 -3.43 -2.08 -9.95
CA ARG A 60 -4.35 -1.91 -11.06
C ARG A 60 -5.74 -1.56 -10.55
#